data_AF-A0A2S9FTV6-F1
#
_entry.id   AF-A0A2S9FTV6-F1
#
_cell.length_a   1.000
_cell.length_b   1.000
_cell.length_c   1.000
_cell.angle_alpha   90.00
_cell.angle_beta   90.00
_cell.angle_gamma   90.00
#
_symmetry.space_group_name_H-M   'P 1'
#
loop_
_entity.id
_entity.type
_entity.pdbx_description
1 polymer ?
#
loop_
_entity_poly.entity_id
_entity_poly.type
_entity_poly.pdbx_seq_one_letter_code
_entity_poly.pdbx_strand_id
1 'polypeptide(L)'
;PGSGQHPTFQFNGATRDSVTEKTYLQEWHYFFQNTSRWRDLRKITIAQVQGNAISAALMLIWACDLIVASDDAKFSDVVAVRMGMPGV
;
A
#
# COMPACT_ATOMS: atom_id res chain seq x y z
N PRO A 1 1.35 -1.57 -19.75
CA PRO A 1 2.37 -0.52 -19.50
C PRO A 1 2.50 0.40 -20.72
N GLY A 2 2.35 1.72 -20.52
CA GLY A 2 2.42 2.72 -21.59
C GLY A 2 3.74 3.51 -21.60
N SER A 3 3.95 4.32 -22.63
CA SER A 3 5.18 5.13 -22.81
C SER A 3 5.44 6.18 -21.72
N GLY A 4 4.46 6.49 -20.88
CA GLY A 4 4.57 7.44 -19.75
C GLY A 4 4.85 6.79 -18.40
N GLN A 5 5.48 5.62 -18.35
CA GLN A 5 5.70 4.91 -17.10
C GLN A 5 6.69 5.66 -16.19
N HIS A 6 6.37 5.79 -14.89
CA HIS A 6 7.23 6.49 -13.94
C HIS A 6 8.62 5.84 -13.87
N PRO A 7 9.73 6.60 -13.78
CA PRO A 7 11.09 6.06 -13.83
C PRO A 7 11.37 4.96 -12.79
N THR A 8 10.65 4.94 -11.66
CA THR A 8 10.78 3.90 -10.62
C THR A 8 10.50 2.49 -11.14
N PHE A 9 9.72 2.34 -12.21
CA PHE A 9 9.50 1.05 -12.87
C PHE A 9 10.68 0.54 -13.70
N GLN A 10 11.81 1.26 -13.69
CA GLN A 10 13.07 0.91 -14.32
C GLN A 10 14.19 0.55 -13.32
N PHE A 11 14.01 0.81 -12.02
CA PHE A 11 14.97 0.45 -10.96
C PHE A 11 14.29 -0.21 -9.74
N ASN A 12 15.01 -0.59 -8.68
CA ASN A 12 14.46 -1.24 -7.46
C ASN A 12 13.64 -2.52 -7.71
N GLY A 13 14.24 -3.53 -8.36
CA GLY A 13 13.57 -4.81 -8.68
C GLY A 13 12.88 -4.85 -10.04
N ALA A 14 12.81 -3.70 -10.72
CA ALA A 14 12.33 -3.55 -12.10
C ALA A 14 13.12 -4.32 -13.17
N THR A 15 14.34 -4.76 -12.85
CA THR A 15 15.27 -5.43 -13.77
C THR A 15 15.08 -6.95 -13.83
N ARG A 16 14.12 -7.49 -13.07
CA ARG A 16 13.79 -8.93 -13.11
C ARG A 16 12.99 -9.26 -14.38
N ASP A 17 13.29 -10.41 -14.97
CA ASP A 17 12.68 -10.86 -16.23
C ASP A 17 11.20 -11.23 -16.06
N SER A 18 10.83 -11.83 -14.92
CA SER A 18 9.44 -12.21 -14.68
C SER A 18 8.60 -11.01 -14.23
N VAL A 19 7.44 -10.84 -14.85
CA VAL A 19 6.49 -9.76 -14.51
C VAL A 19 6.01 -9.87 -13.06
N THR A 20 5.86 -11.09 -12.56
CA THR A 20 5.44 -11.37 -11.18
C THR A 20 6.49 -10.90 -10.18
N GLU A 21 7.74 -11.32 -10.34
CA GLU A 21 8.83 -10.92 -9.43
C GLU A 21 9.12 -9.42 -9.54
N LYS A 22 9.04 -8.86 -10.75
CA LYS A 22 9.16 -7.43 -11.00
C LYS A 22 8.12 -6.64 -10.20
N THR A 23 6.85 -7.02 -10.29
CA THR A 23 5.74 -6.34 -9.59
C THR A 23 5.86 -6.52 -8.08
N TYR A 24 6.13 -7.74 -7.62
CA TYR A 24 6.30 -8.04 -6.19
C TYR A 24 7.42 -7.22 -5.56
N LEU A 25 8.60 -7.12 -6.20
CA LEU A 25 9.72 -6.35 -5.63
C LEU A 25 9.44 -4.85 -5.60
N GLN A 26 8.69 -4.32 -6.58
CA GLN A 26 8.23 -2.94 -6.56
C GLN A 26 7.27 -2.71 -5.39
N GLU A 27 6.28 -3.58 -5.21
CA GLU A 27 5.33 -3.49 -4.10
C GLU A 27 6.03 -3.62 -2.75
N TRP A 28 6.99 -4.53 -2.66
CA TRP A 28 7.77 -4.75 -1.46
C TRP A 28 8.56 -3.49 -1.06
N HIS A 29 9.31 -2.93 -2.01
CA HIS A 29 10.16 -1.78 -1.75
C HIS A 29 9.38 -0.50 -1.43
N TYR A 30 8.31 -0.23 -2.18
CA TYR A 30 7.63 1.06 -2.08
C TYR A 30 6.49 1.08 -1.07
N PHE A 31 5.79 -0.05 -0.91
CA PHE A 31 4.61 -0.12 -0.04
C PHE A 31 4.85 -0.99 1.18
N PHE A 32 5.15 -2.28 1.03
CA PHE A 32 5.21 -3.21 2.18
C PHE A 32 6.28 -2.82 3.21
N GLN A 33 7.52 -2.60 2.78
CA GLN A 33 8.62 -2.27 3.68
C GLN A 33 8.41 -0.90 4.35
N ASN A 34 7.85 0.07 3.62
CA ASN A 34 7.53 1.38 4.17
C ASN A 34 6.40 1.30 5.21
N THR A 35 5.34 0.56 4.91
CA THR A 35 4.22 0.33 5.84
C THR A 35 4.68 -0.43 7.09
N SER A 36 5.57 -1.41 6.95
CA SER A 36 6.15 -2.15 8.09
C SER A 36 6.90 -1.22 9.04
N ARG A 37 7.65 -0.24 8.51
CA ARG A 37 8.35 0.75 9.35
C ARG A 37 7.40 1.59 10.22
N TRP A 38 6.19 1.87 9.76
CA TRP A 38 5.17 2.56 10.57
C TRP A 38 4.68 1.69 11.73
N ARG A 39 4.50 0.39 11.46
CA ARG A 39 4.12 -0.60 12.48
C ARG A 39 5.21 -0.83 13.51
N ASP A 40 6.48 -0.79 13.10
CA ASP A 40 7.63 -1.07 13.96
C ASP A 40 8.07 0.14 14.82
N LEU A 41 7.31 1.25 14.80
CA LEU A 41 7.61 2.41 15.62
C LEU A 41 7.49 2.08 17.11
N ARG A 42 8.41 2.63 17.92
CA ARG A 42 8.41 2.47 19.38
C ARG A 42 7.30 3.27 20.08
N LYS A 43 6.54 4.07 19.33
CA LYS A 43 5.47 4.93 19.83
C LYS A 43 4.14 4.37 19.36
N ILE A 44 3.14 4.42 20.25
CA ILE A 44 1.77 4.07 19.89
C ILE A 44 1.25 5.06 18.85
N THR A 45 0.66 4.51 17.80
CA THR A 45 0.09 5.23 16.66
C THR A 45 -1.43 5.06 16.63
N ILE A 46 -2.14 6.15 16.37
CA ILE A 46 -3.61 6.17 16.30
C ILE A 46 -4.03 6.71 14.94
N ALA A 47 -4.77 5.91 14.18
CA ALA A 47 -5.39 6.32 12.93
C ALA A 47 -6.79 6.89 13.21
N GLN A 48 -7.01 8.17 12.92
CA GLN A 48 -8.34 8.76 12.87
C GLN A 48 -8.84 8.73 11.42
N VAL A 49 -9.91 7.99 11.16
CA VAL A 49 -10.49 7.83 9.83
C VAL A 49 -11.78 8.63 9.72
N GLN A 50 -11.92 9.40 8.65
CA GLN A 50 -13.10 10.22 8.35
C GLN A 50 -13.53 9.96 6.90
N GLY A 51 -14.79 9.58 6.68
CA GLY A 51 -15.30 9.27 5.34
C GLY A 51 -14.60 8.08 4.67
N ASN A 52 -14.28 8.20 3.38
CA ASN A 52 -13.81 7.06 2.57
C ASN A 52 -12.31 6.79 2.76
N ALA A 53 -11.96 5.59 3.22
CA ALA A 53 -10.62 5.03 3.25
C ALA A 53 -10.49 3.86 2.26
N ILE A 54 -9.81 4.09 1.14
CA ILE A 54 -9.79 3.15 0.00
C ILE A 54 -8.35 2.76 -0.36
N SER A 55 -8.14 1.48 -0.68
CA SER A 55 -6.88 0.94 -1.22
C SER A 55 -5.65 1.30 -0.36
N ALA A 56 -4.72 2.12 -0.88
CA ALA A 56 -3.47 2.45 -0.18
C ALA A 56 -3.67 3.10 1.20
N ALA A 57 -4.83 3.73 1.46
CA ALA A 57 -5.15 4.24 2.79
C ALA A 57 -5.19 3.12 3.84
N LEU A 58 -5.69 1.94 3.47
CA LEU A 58 -5.81 0.78 4.36
C LEU A 58 -4.45 0.27 4.81
N MET A 59 -3.43 0.36 3.96
CA MET A 59 -2.08 -0.06 4.32
C MET A 59 -1.55 0.73 5.52
N LEU A 60 -1.72 2.05 5.53
CA LEU A 60 -1.28 2.90 6.63
C LEU A 60 -2.18 2.75 7.86
N ILE A 61 -3.51 2.70 7.66
CA ILE A 61 -4.49 2.55 8.75
C ILE A 61 -4.24 1.24 9.52
N TRP A 62 -3.99 0.13 8.82
CA TRP A 62 -3.69 -1.17 9.43
C TRP A 62 -2.29 -1.29 10.03
N ALA A 63 -1.40 -0.35 9.72
CA ALA A 63 -0.11 -0.27 10.42
C ALA A 63 -0.23 0.39 11.81
N CYS A 64 -1.33 1.10 12.08
CA CYS A 64 -1.55 1.75 13.37
C CYS A 64 -2.07 0.79 14.46
N ASP A 65 -1.76 1.11 15.71
CA ASP A 65 -2.14 0.29 16.87
C ASP A 65 -3.63 0.42 17.23
N LEU A 66 -4.20 1.62 17.05
CA LEU A 66 -5.61 1.92 17.29
C LEU A 66 -6.21 2.65 16.09
N ILE A 67 -7.41 2.24 15.69
CA ILE A 67 -8.17 2.89 14.62
C ILE A 67 -9.46 3.46 15.23
N VAL A 68 -9.65 4.77 15.09
CA VAL A 68 -10.88 5.49 15.48
C VAL A 68 -11.54 5.98 14.21
N ALA A 69 -12.77 5.53 13.95
CA ALA A 69 -13.51 5.86 12.74
C ALA A 69 -14.74 6.72 13.08
N SER A 70 -15.06 7.70 12.21
CA SER A 70 -16.34 8.39 12.26
C SER A 70 -17.51 7.48 11.84
N ASP A 71 -18.73 7.87 12.21
CA ASP A 71 -19.94 7.12 11.84
C ASP A 71 -20.16 7.02 10.32
N ASP A 72 -19.59 7.95 9.55
CA ASP A 72 -19.66 7.98 8.08
C ASP A 72 -18.46 7.30 7.40
N ALA A 73 -17.55 6.69 8.17
CA ALA A 73 -16.36 6.06 7.63
C ALA A 73 -16.69 4.82 6.78
N LYS A 74 -16.07 4.72 5.60
CA LYS A 74 -16.22 3.57 4.70
C LYS A 74 -14.87 3.05 4.26
N PHE A 75 -14.67 1.75 4.40
CA PHE A 75 -13.43 1.07 4.05
C PHE A 75 -13.64 0.20 2.81
N SER A 76 -12.73 0.28 1.85
CA SER A 76 -12.78 -0.59 0.66
C SER A 76 -11.40 -0.87 0.12
N ASP A 77 -11.04 -2.14 0.04
CA ASP A 77 -9.95 -2.55 -0.84
C ASP A 77 -10.50 -2.97 -2.20
N VAL A 78 -9.93 -2.40 -3.26
CA VAL A 78 -10.24 -2.72 -4.65
C VAL A 78 -9.01 -3.13 -5.44
N VAL A 79 -7.81 -3.16 -4.84
CA VAL A 79 -6.55 -3.33 -5.57
C VAL A 79 -6.46 -4.74 -6.14
N ALA A 80 -6.67 -5.76 -5.30
CA ALA A 80 -6.66 -7.14 -5.77
C ALA A 80 -7.80 -7.42 -6.75
N VAL A 81 -9.03 -7.06 -6.38
CA VAL A 81 -10.25 -7.46 -7.10
C VAL A 81 -10.55 -6.64 -8.35
N ARG A 82 -10.14 -5.37 -8.43
CA ARG A 82 -10.41 -4.51 -9.60
C ARG A 82 -9.16 -4.16 -10.41
N MET A 83 -7.98 -4.11 -9.78
CA MET A 83 -6.73 -3.76 -10.48
C MET A 83 -5.85 -4.97 -10.79
N GLY A 84 -6.15 -6.15 -10.24
CA GLY A 84 -5.39 -7.38 -10.51
C GLY A 84 -3.95 -7.32 -10.01
N MET A 85 -3.68 -6.50 -8.99
CA MET A 85 -2.35 -6.32 -8.39
C MET A 85 -2.36 -6.78 -6.92
N PRO A 86 -1.31 -7.45 -6.44
CA PRO A 86 -1.19 -7.85 -5.05
C PRO A 86 -0.68 -6.68 -4.16
N GLY A 87 -1.56 -5.73 -3.84
CA GLY A 87 -1.13 -4.46 -3.23
C GLY A 87 -1.77 -4.06 -1.90
N VAL A 88 -2.64 -4.87 -1.30
CA VAL A 88 -3.30 -4.61 -0.01
C VAL A 88 -3.52 -5.94 0.72
#